data_AF-A0A7S0UIU8-F1
#
_entry.id   AF-A0A7S0UIU8-F1
#
_cell.length_a   1.000
_cell.length_b   1.000
_cell.length_c   1.000
_cell.angle_alpha   90.00
_cell.angle_beta   90.00
_cell.angle_gamma   90.00
#
_symmetry.space_group_name_H-M   'P 1'
#
loop_
_entity.id
_entity.type
_entity.pdbx_description
1 polymer ?
#
loop_
_entity_poly.entity_id
_entity_poly.type
_entity_poly.pdbx_seq_one_letter_code
_entity_poly.pdbx_strand_id
1 'polypeptide(L)'
;MANMYGMHAARYAKVGAAVKREGHSAAGGQLVGFCSADAHYSYSKGANFMGIGTDNFVAVPVDHTPKGRGSMRADVLEEMVVAAKAEGKVPFMVGATSGTTVYGGFDDPVVLREVCDRHGMWLHLDGAWG
;
A
#
# COMPACT_ATOMS: atom_id res chain seq x y z
N MET A 1 1.43 6.38 -13.91
CA MET A 1 2.82 6.76 -13.53
C MET A 1 2.91 7.37 -12.14
N ALA A 2 2.00 8.26 -11.71
CA ALA A 2 2.06 8.88 -10.39
C ALA A 2 2.15 7.87 -9.22
N ASN A 3 1.34 6.80 -9.21
CA ASN A 3 1.40 5.75 -8.18
C ASN A 3 2.76 5.04 -8.12
N MET A 4 3.45 4.89 -9.27
CA MET A 4 4.80 4.32 -9.30
C MET A 4 5.82 5.27 -8.66
N TYR A 5 5.69 6.58 -8.88
CA TYR A 5 6.53 7.57 -8.20
C TYR A 5 6.26 7.59 -6.68
N GLY A 6 4.99 7.50 -6.27
CA GLY A 6 4.61 7.35 -4.87
C GLY A 6 5.25 6.11 -4.23
N MET A 7 5.15 4.96 -4.90
CA MET A 7 5.79 3.71 -4.47
C MET A 7 7.32 3.83 -4.40
N HIS A 8 7.94 4.48 -5.38
CA HIS A 8 9.37 4.72 -5.40
C HIS A 8 9.84 5.61 -4.23
N ALA A 9 9.10 6.69 -3.95
CA ALA A 9 9.37 7.58 -2.82
C ALA A 9 9.20 6.85 -1.48
N ALA A 10 8.12 6.08 -1.34
CA ALA A 10 7.86 5.26 -0.15
C ALA A 10 8.97 4.24 0.12
N ARG A 11 9.44 3.54 -0.93
CA ARG A 11 10.57 2.61 -0.83
C ARG A 11 11.83 3.32 -0.33
N TYR A 12 12.16 4.47 -0.90
CA TYR A 12 13.34 5.24 -0.48
C TYR A 12 13.20 5.75 0.96
N ALA A 13 12.02 6.21 1.36
CA ALA A 13 11.75 6.64 2.73
C ALA A 13 11.90 5.49 3.74
N LYS A 14 11.51 4.27 3.36
CA LYS A 14 11.58 3.09 4.24
C LYS A 14 12.98 2.49 4.35
N VAL A 15 13.67 2.33 3.21
CA VAL A 15 14.95 1.60 3.14
C VAL A 15 16.16 2.54 3.14
N GLY A 16 15.97 3.82 2.81
CA GLY A 16 17.02 4.82 2.72
C GLY A 16 17.87 4.71 1.46
N ALA A 17 19.03 5.39 1.47
CA ALA A 17 19.89 5.54 0.29
C ALA A 17 20.45 4.21 -0.25
N ALA A 18 20.57 3.19 0.60
CA ALA A 18 21.10 1.88 0.24
C ALA A 18 20.27 1.21 -0.87
N VAL A 19 18.94 1.36 -0.88
CA VAL A 19 18.08 0.75 -1.92
C VAL A 19 18.41 1.22 -3.33
N LYS A 20 19.00 2.41 -3.47
CA LYS A 20 19.42 2.97 -4.76
C LYS A 20 20.71 2.31 -5.29
N ARG A 21 21.57 1.82 -4.40
CA ARG A 21 22.89 1.26 -4.75
C ARG A 21 22.92 -0.26 -4.71
N GLU A 22 22.23 -0.84 -3.73
CA GLU A 22 22.26 -2.27 -3.40
C GLU A 22 20.99 -3.00 -3.83
N GLY A 23 19.92 -2.26 -4.18
CA GLY A 23 18.63 -2.83 -4.55
C GLY A 23 17.79 -3.25 -3.34
N HIS A 24 16.80 -4.12 -3.55
CA HIS A 24 15.83 -4.49 -2.51
C HIS A 24 16.41 -5.31 -1.36
N SER A 25 17.57 -5.94 -1.53
CA SER A 25 18.26 -6.67 -0.46
C SER A 25 18.60 -5.77 0.74
N ALA A 26 18.82 -4.48 0.52
CA ALA A 26 19.07 -3.49 1.56
C ALA A 26 17.89 -3.30 2.55
N ALA A 27 16.69 -3.77 2.20
CA ALA A 27 15.53 -3.70 3.09
C ALA A 27 15.62 -4.69 4.27
N GLY A 28 16.52 -5.68 4.22
CA GLY A 28 16.63 -6.72 5.25
C GLY A 28 15.51 -7.77 5.23
N GLY A 29 14.61 -7.70 4.24
CA GLY A 29 13.51 -8.63 4.04
C GLY A 29 12.70 -8.27 2.78
N GLN A 30 11.72 -9.10 2.43
CA GLN A 30 10.86 -8.86 1.27
C GLN A 30 9.95 -7.66 1.53
N LEU A 31 10.08 -6.60 0.73
CA LEU A 31 9.18 -5.44 0.80
C LEU A 31 7.76 -5.89 0.46
N VAL A 32 6.78 -5.41 1.23
CA VAL A 32 5.35 -5.63 0.98
C VAL A 32 4.57 -4.32 1.10
N GLY A 33 3.73 -4.05 0.11
CA GLY A 33 2.79 -2.93 0.10
C GLY A 33 1.35 -3.41 0.10
N PHE A 34 0.43 -2.52 0.45
CA PHE A 34 -0.99 -2.80 0.51
C PHE A 34 -1.78 -1.79 -0.31
N CYS A 35 -2.90 -2.18 -0.90
CA CYS A 35 -3.88 -1.24 -1.47
C CYS A 35 -5.29 -1.75 -1.29
N SER A 36 -6.27 -0.89 -1.57
CA SER A 36 -7.67 -1.30 -1.65
C SER A 36 -7.84 -2.43 -2.70
N ALA A 37 -8.72 -3.38 -2.43
CA ALA A 37 -9.08 -4.42 -3.40
C ALA A 37 -9.69 -3.83 -4.69
N ASP A 38 -10.31 -2.66 -4.60
CA ASP A 38 -10.85 -1.91 -5.74
C ASP A 38 -9.86 -0.86 -6.29
N ALA A 39 -8.60 -0.88 -5.84
CA ALA A 39 -7.59 0.05 -6.33
C ALA A 39 -7.26 -0.19 -7.80
N HIS A 40 -6.82 0.88 -8.47
CA HIS A 40 -6.40 0.78 -9.86
C HIS A 40 -5.20 -0.18 -10.02
N TYR A 41 -5.23 -1.04 -11.04
CA TYR A 41 -4.21 -2.07 -11.30
C TYR A 41 -2.77 -1.52 -11.50
N SER A 42 -2.60 -0.20 -11.59
CA SER A 42 -1.28 0.46 -11.69
C SER A 42 -0.37 0.13 -10.52
N TYR A 43 -0.92 -0.20 -9.35
CA TYR A 43 -0.15 -0.62 -8.20
C TYR A 43 0.57 -1.95 -8.43
N SER A 44 -0.15 -3.01 -8.83
CA SER A 44 0.44 -4.31 -9.15
C SER A 44 1.43 -4.21 -10.32
N LYS A 45 1.12 -3.38 -11.34
CA LYS A 45 2.09 -3.07 -12.42
C LYS A 45 3.33 -2.35 -11.89
N GLY A 46 3.17 -1.44 -10.94
CA GLY A 46 4.27 -0.75 -10.26
C GLY A 46 5.16 -1.70 -9.48
N ALA A 47 4.56 -2.61 -8.71
CA ALA A 47 5.29 -3.62 -7.95
C ALA A 47 6.09 -4.57 -8.86
N ASN A 48 5.51 -4.99 -9.99
CA ASN A 48 6.23 -5.74 -11.02
C ASN A 48 7.39 -4.93 -11.60
N PHE A 49 7.11 -3.71 -12.08
CA PHE A 49 8.10 -2.85 -12.73
C PHE A 49 9.27 -2.49 -11.81
N MET A 50 8.99 -2.27 -10.52
CA MET A 50 10.00 -1.95 -9.52
C MET A 50 10.76 -3.17 -9.02
N GLY A 51 10.42 -4.40 -9.41
CA GLY A 51 11.10 -5.61 -8.93
C GLY A 51 10.75 -6.00 -7.49
N ILE A 52 9.58 -5.56 -6.99
CA ILE A 52 9.02 -5.96 -5.69
C ILE A 52 8.26 -7.30 -5.84
N GLY A 53 7.67 -7.53 -7.02
CA GLY A 53 6.84 -8.70 -7.31
C GLY A 53 5.35 -8.42 -7.05
N THR A 54 4.49 -8.95 -7.91
CA THR A 54 3.03 -8.73 -7.83
C THR A 54 2.42 -9.30 -6.56
N ASP A 55 2.96 -10.41 -6.05
CA ASP A 55 2.47 -11.10 -4.86
C ASP A 55 2.78 -10.33 -3.57
N ASN A 56 3.65 -9.31 -3.66
CA ASN A 56 4.07 -8.46 -2.55
C ASN A 56 3.40 -7.08 -2.60
N PHE A 57 2.34 -6.93 -3.38
CA PHE A 57 1.46 -5.77 -3.32
C PHE A 57 0.02 -6.23 -3.14
N VAL A 58 -0.38 -6.32 -1.88
CA VAL A 58 -1.51 -7.15 -1.46
C VAL A 58 -2.79 -6.30 -1.37
N ALA A 59 -3.86 -6.81 -1.99
CA ALA A 59 -5.18 -6.22 -1.91
C ALA A 59 -5.79 -6.43 -0.52
N VAL A 60 -6.22 -5.34 0.10
CA VAL A 60 -6.94 -5.31 1.38
C VAL A 60 -8.43 -5.27 1.08
N PRO A 61 -9.25 -6.12 1.72
CA PRO A 61 -10.70 -6.09 1.57
C PRO A 61 -11.30 -4.71 1.81
N VAL A 62 -12.35 -4.39 1.06
CA VAL A 62 -13.14 -3.17 1.21
C VAL A 62 -14.50 -3.48 1.81
N ASP A 63 -15.08 -2.51 2.50
CA ASP A 63 -16.43 -2.59 3.05
C ASP A 63 -17.46 -2.07 2.06
N HIS A 64 -18.11 -2.98 1.33
CA HIS A 64 -19.18 -2.65 0.39
C HIS A 64 -20.56 -2.42 1.03
N THR A 65 -20.67 -2.43 2.37
CA THR A 65 -21.94 -2.07 3.01
C THR A 65 -22.28 -0.59 2.76
N PRO A 66 -23.55 -0.17 2.89
CA PRO A 66 -23.93 1.24 2.76
C PRO A 66 -23.17 2.18 3.70
N LYS A 67 -22.68 1.67 4.84
CA LYS A 67 -21.86 2.41 5.80
C LYS A 67 -20.40 2.52 5.33
N GLY A 68 -19.83 1.42 4.84
CA GLY A 68 -18.45 1.35 4.38
C GLY A 68 -18.19 2.02 3.05
N ARG A 69 -19.19 2.05 2.13
CA ARG A 69 -19.10 2.74 0.83
C ARG A 69 -17.84 2.40 0.03
N GLY A 70 -17.38 1.15 0.08
CA GLY A 70 -16.19 0.68 -0.62
C GLY A 70 -14.87 1.11 0.02
N SER A 71 -14.87 1.57 1.27
CA SER A 71 -13.64 1.93 2.00
C SER A 71 -12.83 0.69 2.38
N MET A 72 -11.52 0.76 2.26
CA MET A 72 -10.57 -0.22 2.78
C MET A 72 -10.79 -0.49 4.27
N ARG A 73 -10.81 -1.77 4.63
CA ARG A 73 -10.93 -2.23 6.02
C ARG A 73 -9.61 -2.04 6.77
N ALA A 74 -9.50 -0.96 7.55
CA ALA A 74 -8.29 -0.62 8.29
C ALA A 74 -7.94 -1.63 9.40
N ASP A 75 -8.94 -2.29 9.98
CA ASP A 75 -8.76 -3.39 10.92
C ASP A 75 -8.11 -4.61 10.25
N VAL A 76 -8.58 -4.98 9.06
CA VAL A 76 -7.98 -6.05 8.26
C VAL A 76 -6.58 -5.67 7.78
N LEU A 77 -6.37 -4.41 7.40
CA LEU A 77 -5.03 -3.91 7.06
C LEU A 77 -4.04 -4.12 8.21
N GLU A 78 -4.41 -3.77 9.45
CA GLU A 78 -3.56 -3.97 10.62
C GLU A 78 -3.19 -5.46 10.79
N GLU A 79 -4.18 -6.35 10.72
CA GLU A 79 -3.95 -7.81 10.81
C GLU A 79 -2.97 -8.30 9.75
N MET A 80 -3.14 -7.87 8.50
CA MET A 80 -2.27 -8.24 7.39
C MET A 80 -0.85 -7.71 7.56
N VAL A 81 -0.69 -6.49 8.12
CA VAL A 81 0.62 -5.89 8.41
C VAL A 81 1.34 -6.67 9.52
N VAL A 82 0.62 -7.05 10.57
CA VAL A 82 1.17 -7.86 11.67
C VAL A 82 1.61 -9.23 11.17
N ALA A 83 0.77 -9.90 10.37
CA ALA A 83 1.10 -11.19 9.77
C ALA A 83 2.34 -11.10 8.86
N ALA A 84 2.41 -10.08 7.99
CA ALA A 84 3.55 -9.88 7.12
C ALA A 84 4.86 -9.67 7.90
N LYS A 85 4.83 -8.90 9.00
CA LYS A 85 5.99 -8.72 9.87
C LYS A 85 6.42 -10.04 10.54
N ALA A 86 5.46 -10.86 10.97
CA ALA A 86 5.75 -12.17 11.56
C ALA A 86 6.42 -13.12 10.55
N GLU A 87 6.13 -12.98 9.25
CA GLU A 87 6.80 -13.70 8.16
C GLU A 87 8.18 -13.13 7.78
N GLY A 88 8.65 -12.08 8.47
CA GLY A 88 9.92 -11.40 8.15
C GLY A 88 9.86 -10.48 6.93
N LYS A 89 8.66 -10.16 6.44
CA LYS A 89 8.47 -9.15 5.39
C LYS A 89 8.60 -7.75 5.97
N VAL A 90 8.80 -6.77 5.09
CA VAL A 90 8.99 -5.36 5.43
C VAL A 90 7.85 -4.53 4.84
N PRO A 91 6.76 -4.31 5.61
CA PRO A 91 5.70 -3.39 5.22
C PRO A 91 6.24 -1.97 5.00
N PHE A 92 5.98 -1.40 3.82
CA PHE A 92 6.54 -0.09 3.48
C PHE A 92 5.50 0.95 3.02
N MET A 93 4.38 0.55 2.43
CA MET A 93 3.36 1.50 1.99
C MET A 93 1.94 0.95 1.98
N VAL A 94 0.98 1.88 2.04
CA VAL A 94 -0.44 1.68 1.78
C VAL A 94 -0.86 2.66 0.69
N GLY A 95 -1.44 2.15 -0.39
CA GLY A 95 -2.08 2.91 -1.45
C GLY A 95 -3.58 2.99 -1.20
N ALA A 96 -4.05 4.09 -0.62
CA ALA A 96 -5.47 4.36 -0.46
C ALA A 96 -6.03 5.02 -1.72
N THR A 97 -7.30 4.77 -2.01
CA THR A 97 -8.01 5.29 -3.18
C THR A 97 -9.09 6.27 -2.75
N SER A 98 -9.02 7.50 -3.25
CA SER A 98 -10.03 8.53 -3.05
C SER A 98 -10.86 8.64 -4.33
N GLY A 99 -11.87 7.76 -4.46
CA GLY A 99 -12.67 7.61 -5.68
C GLY A 99 -12.24 6.40 -6.50
N THR A 100 -12.69 5.20 -6.11
CA THR A 100 -12.48 3.98 -6.91
C THR A 100 -13.15 4.13 -8.27
N THR A 101 -12.54 3.59 -9.32
CA THR A 101 -12.98 3.76 -10.72
C THR A 101 -14.35 3.16 -11.04
N VAL A 102 -14.81 2.17 -10.26
CA VAL A 102 -16.09 1.46 -10.51
C VAL A 102 -17.20 1.94 -9.58
N TYR A 103 -16.95 1.97 -8.26
CA TYR A 103 -18.00 2.23 -7.26
C TYR A 103 -17.98 3.65 -6.69
N GLY A 104 -16.99 4.49 -7.03
CA GLY A 104 -16.78 5.78 -6.39
C GLY A 104 -16.52 5.69 -4.89
N GLY A 105 -15.97 4.57 -4.41
CA GLY A 105 -15.64 4.37 -3.01
C GLY A 105 -14.46 5.24 -2.57
N PHE A 106 -14.49 5.65 -1.31
CA PHE A 106 -13.47 6.49 -0.69
C PHE A 106 -12.90 5.76 0.51
N ASP A 107 -11.61 5.48 0.47
CA ASP A 107 -10.87 5.05 1.64
C ASP A 107 -10.78 6.19 2.66
N ASP A 108 -10.89 5.89 3.96
CA ASP A 108 -10.75 6.89 5.00
C ASP A 108 -9.26 7.12 5.33
N PRO A 109 -8.67 8.26 4.92
CA PRO A 109 -7.25 8.50 5.11
C PRO A 109 -6.89 8.70 6.59
N VAL A 110 -7.84 9.11 7.45
CA VAL A 110 -7.59 9.34 8.87
C VAL A 110 -7.33 8.00 9.55
N VAL A 111 -8.23 7.03 9.35
CA VAL A 111 -8.11 5.71 9.97
C VAL A 111 -6.90 4.94 9.41
N LEU A 112 -6.64 5.04 8.10
CA LEU A 112 -5.46 4.42 7.48
C LEU A 112 -4.15 5.06 7.94
N ARG A 113 -4.13 6.37 8.19
CA ARG A 113 -2.95 7.07 8.72
C ARG A 113 -2.55 6.54 10.09
N GLU A 114 -3.53 6.27 10.96
CA GLU A 114 -3.26 5.70 12.29
C GLU A 114 -2.55 4.33 12.20
N VAL A 115 -3.00 3.45 11.30
CA VAL A 115 -2.35 2.16 11.02
C VAL A 115 -0.93 2.37 10.50
N CYS A 116 -0.76 3.26 9.52
CA CYS A 116 0.53 3.56 8.94
C CYS A 116 1.52 4.15 9.95
N ASP A 117 1.07 4.99 10.89
CA ASP A 117 1.91 5.57 11.95
C ASP A 117 2.39 4.51 12.95
N ARG A 118 1.50 3.63 13.41
CA ARG A 118 1.85 2.51 14.31
C ARG A 118 2.90 1.58 13.72
N HIS A 119 2.96 1.49 12.40
CA HIS A 119 3.79 0.52 11.70
C HIS A 119 4.93 1.10 10.87
N GLY A 120 5.08 2.43 10.83
CA GLY A 120 6.10 3.12 10.07
C GLY A 120 5.97 2.87 8.57
N MET A 121 4.74 3.00 8.04
CA MET A 121 4.42 2.86 6.62
C MET A 121 4.10 4.22 5.99
N TRP A 122 4.37 4.31 4.69
CA TRP A 122 3.96 5.43 3.86
C TRP A 122 2.48 5.32 3.49
N LEU A 123 1.72 6.40 3.62
CA LEU A 123 0.35 6.47 3.10
C LEU A 123 0.37 7.29 1.79
N HIS A 124 0.02 6.65 0.68
CA HIS A 124 -0.16 7.29 -0.61
C HIS A 124 -1.66 7.37 -0.91
N LEU A 125 -2.16 8.57 -1.20
CA LEU A 125 -3.55 8.79 -1.60
C LEU A 125 -3.63 8.92 -3.12
N ASP A 126 -4.32 8.00 -3.78
CA ASP A 126 -4.65 8.08 -5.20
C ASP A 126 -5.97 8.83 -5.39
N GLY A 127 -5.85 10.12 -5.71
CA GLY A 127 -6.94 11.01 -6.11
C GLY A 127 -6.91 11.32 -7.60
N ALA A 128 -6.52 10.36 -8.45
CA ALA A 128 -6.50 10.60 -9.89
C ALA A 128 -7.90 10.83 -10.49
N TRP A 129 -8.96 10.36 -9.82
CA TRP A 129 -10.35 10.54 -10.24
C TRP A 129 -11.15 11.50 -9.35
N GLY A 130 -11.05 11.33 -8.02
CA GLY A 130 -11.88 12.03 -7.03
C GLY A 130 -11.32 13.35 -6.51
#